data_AF-A0A246STZ5-F1
#
_entry.id   AF-A0A246STZ5-F1
#
_cell.length_a   1.000
_cell.length_b   1.000
_cell.length_c   1.000
_cell.angle_alpha   90.00
_cell.angle_beta   90.00
_cell.angle_gamma   90.00
#
_symmetry.space_group_name_H-M   'P 1'
#
loop_
_entity.id
_entity.type
_entity.pdbx_description
1 polymer ?
#
loop_
_entity_poly.entity_id
_entity_poly.type
_entity_poly.pdbx_seq_one_letter_code
_entity_poly.pdbx_strand_id
1 'polypeptide(L)'
;MLAIGTIIGWARHPRQYRAEPPVTSALDQFRLMPSKIGGTPPDVYFAIGKPYETTAYDLSQGKRLYSWFGCASCHGDGRGATGPSFLDGWWLYGSEMVSVVASIRDGRPHGMPSFVNKMTSDQIWQLAGYVRTIGAYSPPYTAPSRNDDKHTRPAENRAPAAGLFEEGPAGVRSDRGVRP
;
A
#
# COMPACT_ATOMS: atom_id res chain seq x y z
N MET A 1 -28.67 52.20 -38.60
CA MET A 1 -27.49 51.62 -37.94
C MET A 1 -27.94 51.10 -36.58
N LEU A 2 -28.13 49.78 -36.46
CA LEU A 2 -27.39 48.85 -35.56
C LEU A 2 -27.47 49.24 -34.06
N ALA A 3 -27.86 48.40 -33.10
CA ALA A 3 -27.78 46.95 -33.01
C ALA A 3 -28.74 46.38 -31.95
N ILE A 4 -29.41 45.26 -32.25
CA ILE A 4 -29.99 44.34 -31.25
C ILE A 4 -29.02 43.16 -31.20
N GLY A 5 -28.20 43.11 -30.16
CA GLY A 5 -27.27 42.00 -29.90
C GLY A 5 -28.00 40.83 -29.26
N THR A 6 -28.11 39.72 -29.98
CA THR A 6 -28.71 38.46 -29.56
C THR A 6 -27.84 37.74 -28.53
N ILE A 7 -28.45 37.31 -27.43
CA ILE A 7 -27.82 36.45 -26.41
C ILE A 7 -27.76 35.02 -26.98
N ILE A 8 -26.61 34.62 -27.51
CA ILE A 8 -26.39 33.26 -28.03
C ILE A 8 -25.61 32.43 -27.02
N GLY A 9 -26.28 31.39 -26.51
CA GLY A 9 -25.69 30.05 -26.43
C GLY A 9 -24.90 29.69 -25.17
N TRP A 10 -25.60 29.37 -24.08
CA TRP A 10 -25.06 28.56 -22.97
C TRP A 10 -25.84 27.24 -22.82
N ALA A 11 -26.00 26.49 -23.92
CA ALA A 11 -26.39 25.08 -23.82
C ALA A 11 -25.10 24.24 -23.76
N ARG A 12 -24.69 23.86 -22.55
CA ARG A 12 -23.61 22.88 -22.35
C ARG A 12 -24.07 21.54 -22.93
N HIS A 13 -23.38 21.04 -23.94
CA HIS A 13 -23.60 19.69 -24.46
C HIS A 13 -23.50 18.65 -23.32
N PRO A 14 -24.44 17.69 -23.22
CA PRO A 14 -24.28 16.57 -22.31
C PRO A 14 -23.07 15.74 -22.77
N ARG A 15 -22.07 15.60 -21.89
CA ARG A 15 -20.93 14.71 -22.12
C ARG A 15 -21.43 13.27 -22.14
N GLN A 16 -21.64 12.73 -23.33
CA GLN A 16 -21.88 11.30 -23.49
C GLN A 16 -20.56 10.56 -23.33
N TYR A 17 -20.50 9.71 -22.31
CA TYR A 17 -19.35 8.83 -22.08
C TYR A 17 -19.32 7.77 -23.19
N ARG A 18 -18.44 7.95 -24.17
CA ARG A 18 -18.14 6.94 -25.19
C ARG A 18 -17.03 6.04 -24.65
N ALA A 19 -17.41 4.94 -24.01
CA ALA A 19 -16.48 3.86 -23.75
C ALA A 19 -16.14 3.19 -25.09
N GLU A 20 -14.85 2.97 -25.36
CA GLU A 20 -14.41 2.24 -26.54
C GLU A 20 -14.81 0.76 -26.42
N PRO A 21 -15.26 0.11 -27.51
CA PRO A 21 -15.82 -1.23 -27.49
C PRO A 21 -14.91 -2.37 -26.96
N PRO A 22 -13.56 -2.35 -27.05
CA PRO A 22 -12.79 -3.48 -26.51
C PRO A 22 -12.73 -3.49 -24.98
N VAL A 23 -13.03 -2.38 -24.31
CA VAL A 23 -12.97 -2.30 -22.84
C VAL A 23 -14.24 -2.88 -22.22
N THR A 24 -15.40 -2.66 -22.84
CA THR A 24 -16.69 -3.15 -22.31
C THR A 24 -16.86 -4.65 -22.51
N SER A 25 -16.42 -5.19 -23.65
CA SER A 25 -16.52 -6.62 -23.92
C SER A 25 -15.57 -7.46 -23.06
N ALA A 26 -14.47 -6.88 -22.59
CA ALA A 26 -13.56 -7.51 -21.63
C ALA A 26 -14.17 -7.58 -20.22
N LEU A 27 -14.95 -6.57 -19.83
CA LEU A 27 -15.61 -6.52 -18.52
C LEU A 27 -16.68 -7.61 -18.35
N ASP A 28 -17.35 -8.04 -19.42
CA ASP A 28 -18.33 -9.15 -19.40
C ASP A 28 -17.67 -10.54 -19.19
N GLN A 29 -16.38 -10.67 -19.50
CA GLN A 29 -15.62 -11.93 -19.39
C GLN A 29 -15.14 -12.17 -17.95
N PHE A 30 -15.00 -11.09 -17.17
CA PHE A 30 -14.71 -11.16 -15.76
C PHE A 30 -16.02 -11.33 -15.00
N ARG A 31 -16.36 -12.59 -14.73
CA ARG A 31 -17.46 -12.95 -13.84
C ARG A 31 -17.22 -12.32 -12.47
N LEU A 32 -17.75 -11.12 -12.25
CA LEU A 32 -17.78 -10.45 -10.96
C LEU A 32 -18.54 -11.37 -10.00
N MET A 33 -17.82 -11.96 -9.04
CA MET A 33 -18.46 -12.78 -8.02
C MET A 33 -19.45 -11.92 -7.23
N PRO A 34 -20.66 -12.42 -6.94
CA PRO A 34 -21.67 -11.68 -6.22
C PRO A 34 -21.41 -11.77 -4.70
N SER A 35 -20.36 -11.12 -4.22
CA SER A 35 -20.21 -10.83 -2.79
C SER A 35 -20.64 -9.39 -2.52
N LYS A 36 -21.68 -9.29 -1.69
CA LYS A 36 -22.47 -8.10 -1.40
C LYS A 36 -21.63 -7.03 -0.69
N ILE A 37 -21.41 -5.90 -1.37
CA ILE A 37 -21.87 -4.53 -1.04
C ILE A 37 -21.03 -3.57 -1.90
N GLY A 38 -21.66 -3.08 -2.98
CA GLY A 38 -21.27 -1.85 -3.66
C GLY A 38 -20.11 -1.90 -4.64
N GLY A 39 -20.11 -2.81 -5.64
CA GLY A 39 -19.39 -2.63 -6.93
C GLY A 39 -17.89 -2.28 -6.88
N THR A 40 -17.26 -2.38 -5.72
CA THR A 40 -15.89 -1.93 -5.50
C THR A 40 -15.00 -3.11 -5.84
N PRO A 41 -14.13 -2.98 -6.85
CA PRO A 41 -13.17 -4.03 -7.18
C PRO A 41 -12.38 -4.44 -5.92
N PRO A 42 -12.01 -5.71 -5.78
CA PRO A 42 -11.10 -6.14 -4.70
C PRO A 42 -9.89 -5.22 -4.63
N ASP A 43 -9.38 -4.89 -3.44
CA ASP A 43 -8.30 -3.90 -3.26
C ASP A 43 -7.05 -4.17 -4.12
N VAL A 44 -6.83 -5.43 -4.47
CA VAL A 44 -5.77 -5.88 -5.39
C VAL A 44 -5.89 -5.28 -6.79
N TYR A 45 -7.11 -4.98 -7.28
CA TYR A 45 -7.32 -4.36 -8.59
C TYR A 45 -6.85 -2.90 -8.62
N PHE A 46 -6.89 -2.17 -7.50
CA PHE A 46 -6.34 -0.82 -7.42
C PHE A 46 -4.80 -0.78 -7.45
N ALA A 47 -4.15 -1.93 -7.26
CA ALA A 47 -2.70 -2.05 -7.32
C ALA A 47 -2.17 -2.54 -8.67
N ILE A 48 -3.03 -3.05 -9.56
CA ILE A 48 -2.62 -3.49 -10.89
C ILE A 48 -2.05 -2.28 -11.66
N GLY A 49 -0.75 -2.32 -11.95
CA GLY A 49 -0.05 -1.26 -12.69
C GLY A 49 0.37 -0.04 -11.87
N LYS A 50 0.21 -0.05 -10.53
CA LYS A 50 0.71 1.01 -9.65
C LYS A 50 1.87 0.53 -8.78
N PRO A 51 3.09 1.10 -8.91
CA PRO A 51 4.24 0.59 -8.19
C PRO A 51 4.51 1.37 -6.89
N TYR A 52 3.84 0.99 -5.80
CA TYR A 52 3.92 1.65 -4.49
C TYR A 52 5.28 1.52 -3.76
N GLU A 53 6.13 0.59 -4.20
CA GLU A 53 7.47 0.37 -3.65
C GLU A 53 8.55 1.21 -4.33
N THR A 54 8.23 1.81 -5.48
CA THR A 54 9.23 2.39 -6.38
C THR A 54 9.08 3.89 -6.55
N THR A 55 7.97 4.46 -6.10
CA THR A 55 7.68 5.88 -6.25
C THR A 55 7.99 6.61 -4.95
N ALA A 56 8.81 7.67 -5.01
CA ALA A 56 9.21 8.40 -3.82
C ALA A 56 8.01 9.04 -3.10
N TYR A 57 7.01 9.46 -3.87
CA TYR A 57 5.75 9.97 -3.34
C TYR A 57 5.02 8.92 -2.48
N ASP A 58 4.83 7.72 -3.01
CA ASP A 58 4.10 6.65 -2.32
C ASP A 58 4.83 6.21 -1.04
N LEU A 59 6.15 6.04 -1.12
CA LEU A 59 6.98 5.73 0.05
C LEU A 59 6.93 6.83 1.10
N SER A 60 6.89 8.10 0.68
CA SER A 60 6.79 9.25 1.60
C SER A 60 5.43 9.32 2.27
N GLN A 61 4.34 9.03 1.54
CA GLN A 61 3.01 8.93 2.14
C GLN A 61 2.96 7.75 3.12
N GLY A 62 3.48 6.58 2.73
CA GLY A 62 3.57 5.41 3.60
C GLY A 62 4.32 5.70 4.89
N LYS A 63 5.46 6.40 4.81
CA LYS A 63 6.24 6.84 5.96
C LYS A 63 5.45 7.74 6.90
N ARG A 64 4.72 8.72 6.36
CA ARG A 64 3.84 9.59 7.13
C ARG A 64 2.70 8.81 7.80
N LEU A 65 2.07 7.89 7.08
CA LEU A 65 0.98 7.05 7.59
C LEU A 65 1.47 6.15 8.72
N TYR A 66 2.68 5.59 8.61
CA TYR A 66 3.29 4.74 9.64
C TYR A 66 3.37 5.45 11.00
N SER A 67 3.78 6.73 10.99
CA SER A 67 3.82 7.55 12.20
C SER A 67 2.42 7.97 12.65
N TRP A 68 1.57 8.43 11.72
CA TRP A 68 0.25 8.98 12.06
C TRP A 68 -0.67 7.93 12.69
N PHE A 69 -0.67 6.70 12.16
CA PHE A 69 -1.52 5.62 12.68
C PHE A 69 -0.86 4.82 13.81
N GLY A 70 0.26 5.30 14.35
CA GLY A 70 0.89 4.74 15.54
C GLY A 70 1.50 3.36 15.32
N CYS A 71 1.82 2.98 14.08
CA CYS A 71 2.47 1.70 13.77
C CYS A 71 3.80 1.57 14.54
N ALA A 72 4.51 2.69 14.69
CA ALA A 72 5.76 2.79 15.42
C ALA A 72 5.63 2.45 16.92
N SER A 73 4.44 2.53 17.51
CA SER A 73 4.26 2.21 18.94
C SER A 73 4.50 0.72 19.23
N CYS A 74 4.08 -0.16 18.31
CA CYS A 74 4.27 -1.61 18.44
C CYS A 74 5.48 -2.12 17.67
N HIS A 75 5.79 -1.54 16.49
CA HIS A 75 6.86 -2.02 15.61
C HIS A 75 8.15 -1.19 15.71
N GLY A 76 8.15 -0.13 16.52
CA GLY A 76 9.28 0.79 16.62
C GLY A 76 9.56 1.50 15.29
N ASP A 77 10.81 1.82 15.02
CA ASP A 77 11.25 2.25 13.70
C ASP A 77 11.29 1.10 12.67
N GLY A 78 10.91 -0.12 13.05
CA GLY A 78 10.97 -1.34 12.24
C GLY A 78 11.70 -2.48 12.93
N ARG A 79 12.41 -2.22 14.04
CA ARG A 79 13.08 -3.24 14.85
C ARG A 79 12.15 -4.16 15.64
N GLY A 80 10.87 -3.82 15.72
CA GLY A 80 9.93 -4.48 16.62
C GLY A 80 10.03 -3.96 18.06
N ALA A 81 8.91 -4.05 18.78
CA ALA A 81 8.84 -3.80 20.22
C ALA A 81 7.85 -4.80 20.82
N THR A 82 6.58 -4.40 20.97
CA THR A 82 5.50 -5.34 21.31
C THR A 82 5.05 -6.14 20.09
N GLY A 83 5.17 -5.58 18.89
CA GLY A 83 4.96 -6.24 17.61
C GLY A 83 6.26 -6.77 17.00
N PRO A 84 6.18 -7.65 15.98
CA PRO A 84 7.34 -8.25 15.31
C PRO A 84 8.21 -7.21 14.61
N SER A 85 9.48 -7.57 14.42
CA SER A 85 10.44 -6.83 13.62
C SER A 85 10.15 -7.00 12.12
N PHE A 86 10.51 -6.00 11.32
CA PHE A 86 10.57 -6.11 9.87
C PHE A 86 12.00 -6.29 9.35
N LEU A 87 13.00 -6.08 10.21
CA LEU A 87 14.42 -6.10 9.84
C LEU A 87 15.05 -7.47 9.93
N ASP A 88 14.44 -8.39 10.69
CA ASP A 88 15.03 -9.69 11.04
C ASP A 88 14.89 -10.74 9.92
N GLY A 89 14.15 -10.42 8.86
CA GLY A 89 13.85 -11.33 7.74
C GLY A 89 12.69 -12.27 7.99
N TRP A 90 12.13 -12.27 9.20
CA TRP A 90 11.14 -13.24 9.61
C TRP A 90 9.73 -12.67 9.49
N TRP A 91 9.11 -12.89 8.33
CA TRP A 91 7.74 -12.46 8.08
C TRP A 91 6.73 -13.54 8.48
N LEU A 92 6.02 -13.33 9.58
CA LEU A 92 5.00 -14.28 10.09
C LEU A 92 3.91 -14.60 9.06
N TYR A 93 3.51 -13.61 8.26
CA TYR A 93 2.43 -13.72 7.28
C TYR A 93 2.90 -13.58 5.82
N GLY A 94 4.23 -13.65 5.60
CA GLY A 94 4.86 -13.42 4.30
C GLY A 94 5.25 -11.96 4.05
N SER A 95 6.34 -11.78 3.30
CA SER A 95 6.93 -10.49 2.92
C SER A 95 6.37 -9.91 1.62
N GLU A 96 5.57 -10.69 0.90
CA GLU A 96 4.96 -10.27 -0.35
C GLU A 96 4.03 -9.08 -0.13
N MET A 97 4.00 -8.16 -1.09
CA MET A 97 3.21 -6.93 -0.97
C MET A 97 1.74 -7.21 -0.60
N VAL A 98 1.13 -8.19 -1.25
CA VAL A 98 -0.25 -8.61 -0.98
C VAL A 98 -0.45 -9.11 0.45
N SER A 99 0.54 -9.80 1.02
CA SER A 99 0.52 -10.29 2.40
C SER A 99 0.62 -9.16 3.40
N VAL A 100 1.48 -8.17 3.14
CA VAL A 100 1.64 -6.98 3.99
C VAL A 100 0.36 -6.14 3.96
N VAL A 101 -0.21 -5.92 2.77
CA VAL A 101 -1.49 -5.22 2.59
C VAL A 101 -2.62 -5.91 3.34
N ALA A 102 -2.75 -7.23 3.19
CA ALA A 102 -3.78 -8.01 3.91
C ALA A 102 -3.60 -7.91 5.42
N SER A 103 -2.35 -7.93 5.91
CA SER A 103 -2.06 -7.79 7.35
C SER A 103 -2.45 -6.42 7.89
N ILE A 104 -2.21 -5.34 7.14
CA ILE A 104 -2.60 -3.98 7.53
C ILE A 104 -4.12 -3.80 7.42
N ARG A 105 -4.72 -4.23 6.31
CA ARG A 105 -6.15 -4.08 6.04
C ARG A 105 -6.99 -4.82 7.10
N ASP A 106 -6.74 -6.11 7.25
CA ASP A 106 -7.59 -6.99 8.05
C ASP A 106 -7.10 -7.12 9.49
N GLY A 107 -5.90 -6.62 9.79
CA GLY A 107 -5.24 -6.83 11.08
C GLY A 107 -4.72 -8.26 11.24
N ARG A 108 -4.16 -8.55 12.42
CA ARG A 108 -3.70 -9.89 12.79
C ARG A 108 -4.04 -10.21 14.25
N PRO A 109 -4.25 -11.51 14.58
CA PRO A 109 -4.42 -11.94 15.96
C PRO A 109 -3.27 -11.45 16.86
N HIS A 110 -3.51 -11.44 18.18
CA HIS A 110 -2.53 -11.00 19.18
C HIS A 110 -2.21 -9.50 19.18
N GLY A 111 -3.16 -8.65 18.77
CA GLY A 111 -3.13 -7.22 19.08
C GLY A 111 -2.80 -6.28 17.91
N MET A 112 -2.65 -6.78 16.68
CA MET A 112 -2.54 -5.92 15.49
C MET A 112 -3.95 -5.53 14.99
N PRO A 113 -4.36 -4.26 15.10
CA PRO A 113 -5.71 -3.84 14.70
C PRO A 113 -5.91 -3.85 13.19
N SER A 114 -7.16 -3.93 12.76
CA SER A 114 -7.57 -3.74 11.35
C SER A 114 -7.65 -2.25 11.00
N PHE A 115 -7.16 -1.88 9.82
CA PHE A 115 -7.19 -0.51 9.31
C PHE A 115 -8.17 -0.30 8.14
N VAL A 116 -8.95 -1.31 7.75
CA VAL A 116 -9.89 -1.24 6.61
C VAL A 116 -10.87 -0.06 6.68
N ASN A 117 -11.30 0.34 7.88
CA ASN A 117 -12.23 1.47 8.08
C ASN A 117 -11.52 2.77 8.51
N LYS A 118 -10.19 2.80 8.48
CA LYS A 118 -9.36 3.92 8.96
C LYS A 118 -8.52 4.55 7.84
N MET A 119 -8.26 3.79 6.78
CA MET A 119 -7.47 4.19 5.63
C MET A 119 -8.22 3.83 4.34
N THR A 120 -7.96 4.61 3.29
CA THR A 120 -8.32 4.21 1.92
C THR A 120 -7.42 3.08 1.45
N SER A 121 -7.86 2.30 0.44
CA SER A 121 -7.04 1.23 -0.12
C SER A 121 -5.68 1.75 -0.60
N ASP A 122 -5.61 2.88 -1.30
CA ASP A 122 -4.37 3.50 -1.79
C ASP A 122 -3.39 3.82 -0.65
N GLN A 123 -3.90 4.32 0.49
CA GLN A 123 -3.08 4.56 1.70
C GLN A 123 -2.54 3.28 2.32
N ILE A 124 -3.33 2.19 2.33
CA ILE A 124 -2.87 0.89 2.82
C ILE A 124 -1.73 0.37 1.94
N TRP A 125 -1.86 0.50 0.61
CA TRP A 125 -0.81 0.12 -0.34
C TRP A 125 0.46 0.97 -0.20
N GLN A 126 0.33 2.29 -0.03
CA GLN A 126 1.46 3.19 0.26
C GLN A 126 2.18 2.80 1.56
N LEU A 127 1.42 2.52 2.61
CA LEU A 127 1.97 2.07 3.89
C LEU A 127 2.69 0.74 3.76
N ALA A 128 2.10 -0.23 3.05
CA ALA A 128 2.72 -1.53 2.80
C ALA A 128 4.04 -1.39 2.02
N GLY A 129 4.06 -0.55 0.98
CA GLY A 129 5.28 -0.25 0.22
C GLY A 129 6.38 0.30 1.10
N TYR A 130 6.06 1.26 1.98
CA TYR A 130 7.02 1.79 2.93
C TYR A 130 7.54 0.72 3.91
N VAL A 131 6.65 -0.11 4.48
CA VAL A 131 7.03 -1.20 5.40
C VAL A 131 8.01 -2.19 4.74
N ARG A 132 7.84 -2.49 3.45
CA ARG A 132 8.81 -3.32 2.71
C ARG A 132 10.17 -2.66 2.53
N THR A 133 10.24 -1.33 2.36
CA THR A 133 11.54 -0.63 2.29
C THR A 133 12.30 -0.68 3.62
N ILE A 134 11.59 -0.76 4.75
CA ILE A 134 12.21 -0.95 6.06
C ILE A 134 12.88 -2.32 6.11
N GLY A 135 12.16 -3.39 5.74
CA GLY A 135 12.68 -4.76 5.78
C GLY A 135 13.53 -5.19 4.57
N ALA A 136 13.98 -4.26 3.74
CA ALA A 136 14.69 -4.60 2.51
C ALA A 136 16.12 -5.09 2.78
N TYR A 137 16.50 -6.18 2.11
CA TYR A 137 17.86 -6.73 2.07
C TYR A 137 18.72 -6.17 0.93
N SER A 138 18.10 -5.51 -0.05
CA SER A 138 18.82 -4.83 -1.12
C SER A 138 18.39 -3.36 -1.18
N PRO A 139 19.33 -2.41 -1.33
CA PRO A 139 19.02 -1.00 -1.25
C PRO A 139 18.04 -0.63 -2.36
N PRO A 140 16.83 -0.12 -2.05
CA PRO A 140 15.91 0.32 -3.07
C PRO A 140 16.50 1.53 -3.79
N TYR A 141 16.25 1.62 -5.10
CA TYR A 141 16.67 2.77 -5.90
C TYR A 141 15.88 4.04 -5.58
N THR A 142 14.74 3.90 -4.89
CA THR A 142 13.89 5.00 -4.45
C THR A 142 13.83 5.04 -2.92
N ALA A 143 13.89 6.25 -2.36
CA ALA A 143 13.79 6.48 -0.93
C ALA A 143 12.54 7.32 -0.60
N PRO A 144 11.91 7.11 0.56
CA PRO A 144 10.93 8.06 1.10
C PRO A 144 11.61 9.39 1.47
N SER A 145 10.80 10.41 1.73
CA SER A 145 11.29 11.71 2.23
C SER A 145 12.17 11.53 3.47
N ARG A 146 13.28 12.28 3.48
CA ARG A 146 14.13 12.40 4.66
C ARG A 146 13.37 13.13 5.77
N ASN A 147 13.61 12.70 6.99
CA ASN A 147 13.24 13.42 8.21
C ASN A 147 14.47 13.42 9.12
N ASP A 148 14.58 14.45 9.95
CA ASP A 148 15.69 14.62 10.90
C ASP A 148 15.42 13.91 12.23
N ASP A 149 14.39 13.06 12.26
CA ASP A 149 14.07 12.22 13.42
C ASP A 149 15.20 11.23 13.70
N LYS A 150 15.49 11.03 14.98
CA LYS A 150 16.49 10.05 15.41
C LYS A 150 15.93 8.64 15.24
N HIS A 151 16.45 7.91 14.25
CA HIS A 151 16.18 6.47 14.06
C HIS A 151 17.28 5.63 14.71
N THR A 152 16.92 4.45 15.20
CA THR A 152 17.87 3.48 15.75
C THR A 152 18.43 2.54 14.69
N ARG A 153 17.81 2.48 13.52
CA ARG A 153 18.29 1.77 12.33
C ARG A 153 18.84 2.72 11.26
N PRO A 154 19.63 2.20 10.29
CA PRO A 154 19.92 2.92 9.07
C PRO A 154 18.65 3.32 8.30
N ALA A 155 18.79 4.34 7.44
CA ALA A 155 17.73 4.77 6.54
C ALA A 155 17.29 3.63 5.60
N GLU A 156 16.02 3.65 5.19
CA GLU A 156 15.37 2.57 4.41
C GLU A 156 16.08 2.34 3.07
N ASN A 157 16.64 3.40 2.49
CA ASN A 157 17.39 3.35 1.23
C ASN A 157 18.75 2.64 1.33
N ARG A 158 19.20 2.28 2.54
CA ARG A 158 20.43 1.50 2.76
C ARG A 158 20.17 0.01 2.96
N ALA A 159 18.93 -0.45 2.80
CA ALA A 159 18.55 -1.83 3.10
C ALA A 159 18.99 -2.27 4.50
N PRO A 160 18.39 -1.68 5.55
CA PRO A 160 18.85 -1.88 6.92
C PRO A 160 18.76 -3.34 7.38
N ALA A 161 17.94 -4.19 6.76
CA ALA A 161 17.91 -5.63 7.06
C ALA A 161 19.23 -6.31 6.72
N ALA A 162 19.84 -6.00 5.57
CA ALA A 162 21.11 -6.60 5.15
C ALA A 162 22.33 -6.20 5.99
N GLY A 163 22.29 -5.05 6.66
CA GLY A 163 23.34 -4.64 7.58
C GLY A 163 23.23 -5.26 8.97
N LEU A 164 22.09 -5.89 9.29
CA LEU A 164 21.77 -6.38 10.64
C LEU A 164 21.57 -7.90 10.70
N PHE A 165 21.20 -8.53 9.57
CA PHE A 165 20.87 -9.95 9.50
C PHE A 165 21.26 -10.55 8.15
N GLU A 166 21.53 -11.86 8.15
CA GLU A 166 21.64 -12.64 6.92
C GLU A 166 20.22 -12.97 6.42
N GLU A 167 20.00 -12.85 5.12
CA GLU A 167 18.72 -13.21 4.49
C GLU A 167 18.52 -14.74 4.65
N GLY A 168 17.67 -15.13 5.59
CA GLY A 168 17.28 -16.53 5.77
C GLY A 168 16.53 -17.06 4.54
N PRO A 169 16.39 -18.38 4.37
CA PRO A 169 15.61 -18.94 3.27
C PRO A 169 14.19 -18.34 3.32
N ALA A 170 13.84 -17.54 2.30
CA ALA A 170 12.60 -16.79 2.24
C ALA A 170 11.41 -17.72 2.46
N GLY A 171 10.82 -17.69 3.65
CA GLY A 171 9.80 -18.65 4.03
C GLY A 171 9.16 -18.30 5.36
N VAL A 172 7.82 -18.32 5.37
CA VAL A 172 7.03 -18.35 6.61
C VAL A 172 7.50 -19.56 7.43
N ARG A 173 8.05 -19.32 8.62
CA ARG A 173 8.42 -20.41 9.53
C ARG A 173 7.15 -20.99 10.15
N SER A 174 6.72 -22.13 9.59
CA SER A 174 5.50 -22.84 9.99
C SER A 174 5.55 -23.42 11.41
N ASP A 175 6.72 -23.42 12.04
CA ASP A 175 6.98 -23.94 13.38
C ASP A 175 6.43 -23.06 14.52
N ARG A 176 6.04 -21.81 14.25
CA ARG A 176 5.29 -20.96 15.20
C ARG A 176 3.79 -20.88 14.93
N GLY A 177 3.25 -21.79 14.12
CA GLY A 177 1.80 -22.02 14.04
C GLY A 177 0.99 -20.99 13.25
N VAL A 178 1.63 -20.02 12.59
CA VAL A 178 0.94 -19.14 11.64
C VAL A 178 0.87 -19.86 10.29
N ARG A 179 -0.29 -20.47 10.00
CA ARG A 179 -0.61 -20.98 8.66
C ARG A 179 -1.13 -19.81 7.82
N PRO A 180 -0.79 -19.74 6.51
CA PRO A 180 -1.27 -18.71 5.61
C PRO A 180 -2.80 -18.69 5.49
#